data_AF-A0A5E4DBU8-F1
#
_entry.id   AF-A0A5E4DBU8-F1
#
_cell.length_a   1.000
_cell.length_b   1.000
_cell.length_c   1.000
_cell.angle_alpha   90.00
_cell.angle_beta   90.00
_cell.angle_gamma   90.00
#
_symmetry.space_group_name_H-M   'P 1'
#
loop_
_entity.id
_entity.type
_entity.pdbx_description
1 polymer ?
#
loop_
_entity_poly.entity_id
_entity_poly.type
_entity_poly.pdbx_seq_one_letter_code
_entity_poly.pdbx_strand_id
1 'polypeptide(L)'
;EGIQASVKTARELTPQVISAARILLRNPGNQAAYEHFETMKNQWIDNVEKMTGLVDEAIDTKSLLDASEEAIKKDLDKCKVAMANIQPQMLVAGATSIARRANRILLVAKREVENSEDPKFREAVKAASDELSKTISPMVMDAKAVAGNISDPGKQHSMV
;
A
#
# COMPACT_ATOMS: atom_id res chain seq x y z
N GLU A 1 24.06 3.90 -4.97
CA GLU A 1 24.29 4.84 -3.84
C GLU A 1 23.00 5.45 -3.27
N GLY A 2 21.99 5.77 -4.09
CA GLY A 2 20.73 6.39 -3.62
C GLY A 2 19.99 5.62 -2.51
N ILE A 3 19.85 4.29 -2.63
CA ILE A 3 19.14 3.47 -1.61
C ILE A 3 19.82 3.59 -0.24
N GLN A 4 21.16 3.45 -0.18
CA GLN A 4 21.91 3.53 1.07
C GLN A 4 21.78 4.90 1.74
N ALA A 5 21.75 5.98 0.95
CA ALA A 5 21.50 7.32 1.45
C ALA A 5 20.09 7.44 2.06
N SER A 6 19.04 6.99 1.37
CA SER A 6 17.67 7.01 1.90
C SER A 6 17.49 6.12 3.14
N VAL A 7 18.19 4.97 3.21
CA VAL A 7 18.22 4.12 4.41
C VAL A 7 18.85 4.86 5.60
N LYS A 8 19.95 5.58 5.37
CA LYS A 8 20.59 6.40 6.40
C LYS A 8 19.64 7.48 6.91
N THR A 9 19.04 8.25 6.00
CA THR A 9 18.05 9.29 6.34
C THR A 9 16.86 8.73 7.12
N ALA A 10 16.36 7.55 6.75
CA ALA A 10 15.25 6.91 7.48
C ALA A 10 15.65 6.62 8.94
N ARG A 11 16.86 6.08 9.17
CA ARG A 11 17.39 5.82 10.51
C ARG A 11 17.56 7.09 11.35
N GLU A 12 17.93 8.20 10.72
CA GLU A 12 18.11 9.50 11.38
C GLU A 12 16.76 10.18 11.71
N LEU A 13 15.77 10.10 10.81
CA LEU A 13 14.46 10.74 10.99
C LEU A 13 13.54 9.97 11.93
N THR A 14 13.58 8.63 11.95
CA THR A 14 12.71 7.81 12.82
C THR A 14 12.70 8.25 14.29
N PRO A 15 13.85 8.40 15.00
CA PRO A 15 13.83 8.87 16.39
C PRO A 15 13.31 10.31 16.53
N GLN A 16 13.51 11.17 15.52
CA GLN A 16 13.03 12.56 15.54
C GLN A 16 11.50 12.62 15.42
N VAL A 17 10.90 11.84 14.52
CA VAL A 17 9.44 11.70 14.40
C VAL A 17 8.83 11.20 15.71
N ILE A 18 9.44 10.18 16.32
CA ILE A 18 8.98 9.63 17.61
C ILE A 18 9.07 10.69 18.71
N SER A 19 10.15 11.47 18.75
CA SER A 19 10.34 12.55 19.72
C SER A 19 9.27 13.64 19.54
N ALA A 20 9.06 14.12 18.31
CA ALA A 20 8.06 15.14 18.00
C ALA A 20 6.63 14.66 18.34
N ALA A 21 6.30 13.40 18.02
CA ALA A 21 5.02 12.81 18.39
C ALA A 21 4.81 12.75 19.92
N ARG A 22 5.87 12.41 20.67
CA ARG A 22 5.83 12.39 22.14
C ARG A 22 5.66 13.80 22.74
N ILE A 23 6.28 14.82 22.15
CA ILE A 23 6.09 16.21 22.55
C ILE A 23 4.65 16.64 22.30
N LEU A 24 4.09 16.35 21.12
CA LEU A 24 2.69 16.63 20.81
C LEU A 24 1.73 15.95 21.79
N LEU A 25 1.96 14.67 22.12
CA LEU A 25 1.14 13.92 23.07
C LEU A 25 1.12 14.57 24.47
N ARG A 26 2.24 15.15 24.91
CA ARG A 26 2.35 15.83 26.21
C ARG A 26 1.76 17.24 26.20
N ASN A 27 1.51 17.81 25.03
CA ASN A 27 1.06 19.19 24.84
C ASN A 27 -0.17 19.23 23.93
N PRO A 28 -1.31 18.66 24.34
CA PRO A 28 -2.53 18.65 23.53
C PRO A 28 -2.99 20.09 23.22
N GLY A 29 -3.33 20.34 21.95
CA GLY A 29 -3.75 21.66 21.48
C GLY A 29 -2.61 22.66 21.20
N ASN A 30 -1.34 22.28 21.42
CA ASN A 30 -0.21 23.14 21.08
C ASN A 30 0.08 23.10 19.57
N GLN A 31 -0.19 24.22 18.90
CA GLN A 31 -0.03 24.36 17.46
C GLN A 31 1.42 24.17 16.99
N ALA A 32 2.41 24.71 17.72
CA ALA A 32 3.81 24.58 17.35
C ALA A 32 4.31 23.12 17.46
N ALA A 33 3.84 22.39 18.48
CA ALA A 33 4.14 20.96 18.62
C ALA A 33 3.52 20.14 17.48
N TYR A 34 2.31 20.51 17.04
CA TYR A 34 1.65 19.88 15.90
C TYR A 34 2.40 20.13 14.58
N GLU A 35 2.74 21.38 14.28
CA GLU A 35 3.48 21.76 13.07
C GLU A 35 4.86 21.11 13.01
N HIS A 36 5.56 21.03 14.15
CA HIS A 36 6.84 20.33 14.22
C HIS A 36 6.69 18.83 13.93
N PHE A 37 5.69 18.18 14.52
CA PHE A 37 5.41 16.76 14.26
C PHE A 37 5.06 16.53 12.78
N GLU A 38 4.15 17.33 12.21
CA GLU A 38 3.77 17.21 10.80
C GLU A 38 4.96 17.39 9.86
N THR A 39 5.85 18.35 10.15
CA THR A 39 7.08 18.56 9.37
C THR A 39 7.98 17.32 9.40
N MET A 40 8.26 16.78 10.59
CA MET A 40 9.09 15.58 10.73
C MET A 40 8.45 14.35 10.08
N LYS A 41 7.14 14.18 10.27
CA LYS A 41 6.35 13.09 9.68
C LYS A 41 6.42 13.13 8.15
N ASN A 42 6.19 14.29 7.55
CA ASN A 42 6.19 14.44 6.09
C ASN A 42 7.59 14.22 5.52
N GLN A 43 8.65 14.77 6.14
CA GLN A 43 10.03 14.50 5.72
C GLN A 43 10.38 13.00 5.76
N TRP A 44 9.90 12.28 6.78
CA TRP A 44 10.10 10.83 6.87
C TRP A 44 9.32 10.07 5.80
N ILE A 45 8.06 10.45 5.54
CA ILE A 45 7.22 9.86 4.48
C ILE A 45 7.90 10.07 3.12
N ASP A 46 8.28 11.30 2.77
CA ASP A 46 8.93 11.63 1.51
C ASP A 46 10.21 10.80 1.28
N ASN A 47 11.02 10.64 2.34
CA ASN A 47 12.22 9.81 2.26
C ASN A 47 11.90 8.31 2.07
N VAL A 48 10.86 7.79 2.72
CA VAL A 48 10.42 6.39 2.56
C VAL A 48 9.83 6.14 1.18
N GLU A 49 9.06 7.08 0.63
CA GLU A 49 8.54 7.01 -0.75
C GLU A 49 9.68 7.01 -1.77
N LYS A 50 10.65 7.93 -1.61
CA LYS A 50 11.87 7.94 -2.43
C LYS A 50 12.64 6.62 -2.34
N MET A 51 12.85 6.11 -1.13
CA MET A 51 13.53 4.82 -0.91
C MET A 51 12.79 3.68 -1.62
N THR A 52 11.46 3.66 -1.52
CA THR A 52 10.61 2.64 -2.17
C THR A 52 10.78 2.69 -3.67
N GLY A 53 10.80 3.89 -4.27
CA GLY A 53 11.05 4.05 -5.71
C GLY A 53 12.41 3.51 -6.15
N LEU A 54 13.47 3.86 -5.43
CA LEU A 54 14.81 3.37 -5.73
C LEU A 54 14.95 1.85 -5.56
N VAL A 55 14.23 1.25 -4.60
CA VAL A 55 14.21 -0.20 -4.41
C VAL A 55 13.43 -0.88 -5.53
N ASP A 56 12.29 -0.32 -5.95
CA ASP A 56 11.52 -0.84 -7.07
C ASP A 56 12.36 -0.82 -8.36
N GLU A 57 13.10 0.27 -8.62
CA GLU A 57 14.01 0.39 -9.78
C GLU A 57 15.17 -0.63 -9.76
N ALA A 58 15.61 -1.04 -8.57
CA ALA A 58 16.69 -2.02 -8.41
C ALA A 58 16.22 -3.47 -8.55
N ILE A 59 14.91 -3.70 -8.68
CA ILE A 59 14.30 -5.02 -8.82
C ILE A 59 13.80 -5.16 -10.26
N ASP A 60 14.02 -6.34 -10.85
CA ASP A 60 13.39 -6.67 -12.14
C ASP A 60 11.87 -6.58 -12.04
N THR A 61 11.26 -5.71 -12.86
CA THR A 61 9.83 -5.41 -12.81
C THR A 61 8.98 -6.66 -12.95
N LYS A 62 9.37 -7.61 -13.81
CA LYS A 62 8.65 -8.87 -13.95
C LYS A 62 8.66 -9.68 -12.65
N SER A 63 9.83 -9.85 -12.04
CA SER A 63 9.98 -10.54 -10.75
C SER A 63 9.18 -9.85 -9.62
N LEU A 64 9.10 -8.52 -9.64
CA LEU A 64 8.28 -7.75 -8.70
C LEU A 64 6.79 -8.04 -8.89
N LEU A 65 6.32 -8.09 -10.14
CA LEU A 65 4.93 -8.42 -10.48
C LEU A 65 4.59 -9.86 -10.07
N ASP A 66 5.42 -10.83 -10.41
CA ASP A 66 5.24 -12.24 -10.04
C ASP A 66 5.14 -12.41 -8.51
N ALA A 67 6.06 -11.79 -7.77
CA ALA A 67 6.05 -11.83 -6.31
C ALA A 67 4.84 -11.10 -5.71
N SER A 68 4.36 -10.03 -6.35
CA SER A 68 3.19 -9.28 -5.91
C SER A 68 1.90 -10.07 -6.14
N GLU A 69 1.79 -10.76 -7.28
CA GLU A 69 0.67 -11.64 -7.59
C GLU A 69 0.58 -12.79 -6.58
N GLU A 70 1.69 -13.48 -6.30
CA GLU A 70 1.73 -14.56 -5.32
C GLU A 70 1.36 -14.07 -3.91
N ALA A 71 1.83 -12.88 -3.54
CA ALA A 71 1.48 -12.30 -2.26
C ALA A 71 0.00 -11.89 -2.17
N ILE A 72 -0.61 -11.44 -3.27
CA ILE A 72 -2.06 -11.18 -3.34
C ILE A 72 -2.85 -12.49 -3.20
N LYS A 73 -2.45 -13.57 -3.88
CA LYS A 73 -3.08 -14.90 -3.75
C LYS A 73 -3.04 -15.38 -2.29
N LYS A 74 -1.89 -15.25 -1.63
CA LYS A 74 -1.74 -15.59 -0.21
C LYS A 74 -2.60 -14.72 0.71
N ASP A 75 -2.70 -13.42 0.43
CA ASP A 75 -3.55 -12.52 1.22
C ASP A 75 -5.06 -12.83 0.98
N LEU A 76 -5.43 -13.26 -0.23
CA LEU A 76 -6.78 -13.75 -0.54
C LEU A 76 -7.11 -15.04 0.23
N ASP A 77 -6.17 -15.98 0.34
CA ASP A 77 -6.37 -17.19 1.16
C ASP A 77 -6.56 -16.86 2.65
N LYS A 78 -5.83 -15.85 3.16
CA LYS A 78 -6.08 -15.34 4.53
C LYS A 78 -7.48 -14.75 4.67
N CYS A 79 -7.98 -14.03 3.66
CA CYS A 79 -9.36 -13.53 3.65
C CYS A 79 -10.37 -14.68 3.71
N LYS A 80 -10.17 -15.74 2.91
CA LYS A 80 -11.03 -16.94 2.94
C LYS A 80 -11.02 -17.62 4.31
N VAL A 81 -9.85 -17.79 4.91
CA VAL A 81 -9.71 -18.35 6.27
C VAL A 81 -10.38 -17.43 7.30
N ALA A 82 -10.24 -16.11 7.18
CA ALA A 82 -10.89 -15.16 8.06
C ALA A 82 -12.43 -15.23 7.96
N MET A 83 -12.98 -15.40 6.75
CA MET A 83 -14.42 -15.62 6.56
C MET A 83 -14.88 -16.93 7.21
N ALA A 84 -14.18 -18.03 6.94
CA ALA A 84 -14.51 -19.34 7.53
C ALA A 84 -14.47 -19.34 9.06
N ASN A 85 -13.55 -18.57 9.65
CA ASN A 85 -13.38 -18.47 11.10
C ASN A 85 -14.16 -17.29 11.74
N ILE A 86 -14.99 -16.57 10.98
CA ILE A 86 -15.79 -15.44 11.48
C ILE A 86 -14.89 -14.36 12.12
N GLN A 87 -13.82 -13.97 11.42
CA GLN A 87 -12.83 -12.99 11.86
C GLN A 87 -12.88 -11.71 10.99
N PRO A 88 -13.85 -10.80 11.22
CA PRO A 88 -14.07 -9.62 10.36
C PRO A 88 -12.88 -8.64 10.35
N GLN A 89 -12.17 -8.51 11.47
CA GLN A 89 -10.97 -7.67 11.52
C GLN A 89 -9.84 -8.22 10.62
N MET A 90 -9.66 -9.54 10.61
CA MET A 90 -8.64 -10.20 9.79
C MET A 90 -9.00 -10.13 8.30
N LEU A 91 -10.29 -10.20 7.97
CA LEU A 91 -10.79 -9.99 6.60
C LEU A 91 -10.45 -8.58 6.09
N VAL A 92 -10.78 -7.55 6.87
CA VAL A 92 -10.49 -6.15 6.50
C VAL A 92 -8.99 -5.91 6.39
N ALA A 93 -8.18 -6.50 7.27
CA ALA A 93 -6.73 -6.40 7.20
C ALA A 93 -6.17 -7.06 5.92
N GLY A 94 -6.68 -8.23 5.54
CA GLY A 94 -6.32 -8.92 4.31
C GLY A 94 -6.69 -8.10 3.06
N ALA A 95 -7.93 -7.63 2.97
CA ALA A 95 -8.41 -6.77 1.88
C ALA A 95 -7.58 -5.48 1.76
N THR A 96 -7.23 -4.86 2.88
CA THR A 96 -6.36 -3.67 2.92
C THR A 96 -4.96 -3.97 2.40
N SER A 97 -4.39 -5.14 2.75
CA SER A 97 -3.11 -5.60 2.23
C SER A 97 -3.15 -5.79 0.71
N ILE A 98 -4.19 -6.45 0.19
CA ILE A 98 -4.42 -6.64 -1.25
C ILE A 98 -4.51 -5.30 -1.97
N ALA A 99 -5.34 -4.37 -1.47
CA ALA A 99 -5.51 -3.04 -2.07
C ALA A 99 -4.17 -2.28 -2.13
N ARG A 100 -3.36 -2.36 -1.08
CA ARG A 100 -2.04 -1.71 -1.06
C ARG A 100 -1.07 -2.34 -2.07
N ARG A 101 -1.09 -3.67 -2.24
CA ARG A 101 -0.27 -4.36 -3.26
C ARG A 101 -0.70 -3.99 -4.67
N ALA A 102 -2.01 -3.97 -4.93
CA ALA A 102 -2.55 -3.53 -6.22
C ALA A 102 -2.15 -2.08 -6.54
N ASN A 103 -2.25 -1.17 -5.57
CA ASN A 103 -1.79 0.22 -5.77
C ASN A 103 -0.28 0.32 -6.03
N ARG A 104 0.56 -0.53 -5.42
CA ARG A 104 1.99 -0.60 -5.73
C ARG A 104 2.25 -1.08 -7.16
N ILE A 105 1.51 -2.08 -7.64
CA ILE A 105 1.58 -2.53 -9.03
C ILE A 105 1.25 -1.38 -9.98
N LEU A 106 0.20 -0.60 -9.71
CA LEU A 106 -0.16 0.58 -10.51
C LEU A 106 0.95 1.63 -10.53
N LEU A 107 1.64 1.85 -9.41
CA LEU A 107 2.75 2.80 -9.33
C LEU A 107 3.93 2.35 -10.19
N VAL A 108 4.28 1.06 -10.14
CA VAL A 108 5.34 0.48 -10.97
C VAL A 108 4.96 0.55 -12.45
N ALA A 109 3.74 0.15 -12.81
CA ALA A 109 3.25 0.21 -14.18
C ALA A 109 3.25 1.64 -14.75
N LYS A 110 2.86 2.63 -13.94
CA LYS A 110 2.94 4.04 -14.32
C LYS A 110 4.37 4.47 -14.66
N ARG A 111 5.35 4.08 -13.84
CA ARG A 111 6.77 4.38 -14.10
C ARG A 111 7.28 3.72 -15.37
N GLU A 112 6.93 2.45 -15.61
CA GLU A 112 7.30 1.76 -16.86
C GLU A 112 6.73 2.46 -18.11
N VAL A 113 5.49 2.96 -18.03
CA VAL A 113 4.86 3.73 -19.11
C VAL A 113 5.51 5.10 -19.31
N GLU A 114 5.99 5.74 -18.24
CA GLU A 114 6.73 7.01 -18.29
C GLU A 114 8.15 6.83 -18.83
N ASN A 115 8.78 5.68 -18.60
CA ASN A 115 10.15 5.37 -19.01
C ASN A 115 10.26 4.77 -20.42
N SER A 116 9.16 4.30 -21.01
CA SER A 116 9.15 3.69 -22.33
C SER A 116 8.76 4.69 -23.42
N GLU A 117 9.42 4.63 -24.58
CA GLU A 117 9.06 5.38 -25.78
C GLU A 117 8.18 4.56 -26.74
N ASP A 118 8.03 3.24 -26.54
CA ASP A 118 7.22 2.37 -27.42
C ASP A 118 5.72 2.60 -27.20
N PRO A 119 4.99 3.15 -28.19
CA PRO A 119 3.56 3.43 -28.04
C PRO A 119 2.72 2.18 -27.74
N LYS A 120 3.07 1.03 -28.33
CA LYS A 120 2.29 -0.21 -28.14
C LYS A 120 2.43 -0.73 -26.71
N PHE A 121 3.65 -0.73 -26.19
CA PHE A 121 3.91 -1.09 -24.80
C PHE A 121 3.15 -0.17 -23.84
N ARG A 122 3.26 1.15 -24.04
CA ARG A 122 2.61 2.15 -23.18
C ARG A 122 1.09 1.99 -23.18
N GLU A 123 0.47 1.81 -24.34
CA GLU A 123 -0.98 1.59 -24.43
C GLU A 123 -1.41 0.30 -23.74
N ALA A 124 -0.70 -0.81 -23.97
CA ALA A 124 -1.02 -2.10 -23.37
C ALA A 124 -0.94 -2.05 -21.84
N VAL A 125 0.15 -1.50 -21.29
CA VAL A 125 0.35 -1.40 -19.84
C VAL A 125 -0.66 -0.43 -19.22
N LYS A 126 -0.98 0.69 -19.89
CA LYS A 126 -1.99 1.63 -19.42
C LYS A 126 -3.38 1.00 -19.38
N ALA A 127 -3.78 0.28 -20.43
CA ALA A 127 -5.06 -0.40 -20.49
C ALA A 127 -5.23 -1.42 -19.35
N ALA A 128 -4.21 -2.25 -19.11
CA ALA A 128 -4.21 -3.22 -18.01
C ALA A 128 -4.24 -2.54 -16.63
N SER A 129 -3.51 -1.42 -16.46
CA SER A 129 -3.51 -0.64 -15.22
C SER A 129 -4.87 0.01 -14.94
N ASP A 130 -5.51 0.53 -15.98
CA ASP A 130 -6.85 1.12 -15.88
C ASP A 130 -7.89 0.07 -15.48
N GLU A 131 -7.79 -1.15 -16.02
CA GLU A 131 -8.64 -2.27 -15.62
C GLU A 131 -8.41 -2.65 -14.15
N LEU A 132 -7.16 -2.85 -13.73
CA LEU A 132 -6.84 -3.18 -12.34
C LEU A 132 -7.35 -2.10 -11.37
N SER A 133 -7.15 -0.82 -11.68
CA SER A 133 -7.54 0.29 -10.80
C SER A 133 -9.03 0.31 -10.46
N LYS A 134 -9.89 -0.09 -11.41
CA LYS A 134 -11.35 -0.14 -11.26
C LYS A 134 -11.80 -1.24 -10.29
N THR A 135 -10.97 -2.25 -10.04
CA THR A 135 -11.30 -3.39 -9.18
C THR A 135 -11.04 -3.14 -7.69
N ILE A 136 -10.14 -2.20 -7.36
CA ILE A 136 -9.64 -2.00 -5.99
C ILE A 136 -10.74 -1.50 -5.05
N SER A 137 -11.42 -0.41 -5.43
CA SER A 137 -12.45 0.21 -4.59
C SER A 137 -13.65 -0.71 -4.34
N PRO A 138 -14.23 -1.38 -5.36
CA PRO A 138 -15.28 -2.38 -5.15
C PRO A 138 -14.87 -3.47 -4.15
N MET A 139 -13.69 -4.09 -4.33
CA MET A 139 -13.21 -5.14 -3.43
C MET A 139 -13.12 -4.68 -1.97
N VAL A 140 -12.64 -3.45 -1.71
CA VAL A 140 -12.57 -2.91 -0.36
C VAL A 140 -13.97 -2.65 0.23
N MET A 141 -14.91 -2.17 -0.59
CA MET A 141 -16.29 -1.97 -0.15
C MET A 141 -16.97 -3.30 0.16
N ASP A 142 -16.79 -4.31 -0.69
CA ASP A 142 -17.34 -5.64 -0.50
C ASP A 142 -16.77 -6.28 0.77
N ALA A 143 -15.44 -6.23 0.97
CA ALA A 143 -14.81 -6.73 2.19
C ALA A 143 -15.36 -6.08 3.47
N LYS A 144 -15.65 -4.78 3.44
CA LYS A 144 -16.29 -4.07 4.56
C LYS A 144 -17.74 -4.52 4.76
N ALA A 145 -18.50 -4.72 3.67
CA ALA A 145 -19.87 -5.20 3.73
C ALA A 145 -19.97 -6.62 4.30
N VAL A 146 -19.06 -7.53 3.89
CA VAL A 146 -18.92 -8.87 4.45
C VAL A 146 -18.50 -8.79 5.92
N ALA A 147 -17.51 -7.97 6.27
CA ALA A 147 -17.08 -7.83 7.65
C ALA A 147 -18.22 -7.36 8.60
N GLY A 148 -19.17 -6.57 8.09
CA GLY A 148 -20.36 -6.15 8.84
C GLY A 148 -21.37 -7.27 9.13
N ASN A 149 -21.38 -8.34 8.33
CA ASN A 149 -22.19 -9.54 8.57
C ASN A 149 -21.51 -10.79 7.99
N ILE A 150 -20.40 -11.19 8.60
CA ILE A 150 -19.47 -12.18 8.03
C ILE A 150 -20.05 -13.59 7.97
N SER A 151 -21.15 -13.86 8.69
CA SER A 151 -21.84 -15.15 8.70
C SER A 151 -22.88 -15.31 7.58
N ASP A 152 -23.11 -14.27 6.77
CA ASP A 152 -24.08 -14.27 5.66
C ASP A 152 -23.46 -14.86 4.37
N PRO A 153 -23.90 -16.04 3.91
CA PRO A 153 -23.34 -16.69 2.72
C PRO A 153 -23.52 -15.88 1.44
N GLY A 154 -24.58 -15.07 1.35
CA GLY A 154 -24.85 -14.22 0.17
C GLY A 154 -23.86 -13.08 0.04
N LYS A 155 -23.28 -12.61 1.15
CA LYS A 155 -22.25 -11.57 1.17
C LYS A 155 -20.86 -12.13 0.97
N GLN A 156 -20.56 -13.33 1.45
CA GLN A 156 -19.27 -13.97 1.22
C GLN A 156 -19.00 -14.21 -0.28
N HIS A 157 -20.04 -14.49 -1.07
CA HIS A 157 -19.93 -14.73 -2.52
C HIS A 157 -19.55 -13.48 -3.33
N SER A 158 -19.76 -12.27 -2.81
CA SER A 158 -19.40 -11.04 -3.54
C SER A 158 -17.90 -10.72 -3.47
N MET A 159 -17.12 -11.43 -2.65
CA MET A 159 -15.69 -11.18 -2.44
C MET A 159 -14.77 -12.22 -3.09
N VAL A 160 -15.29 -13.35 -3.55
CA VAL A 160 -14.55 -14.45 -4.19
C VAL A 160 -14.80 -14.44 -5.69
#